data_AF-A0A5C8L2V5-F1
#
_entry.id   AF-A0A5C8L2V5-F1
#
_cell.length_a   1.000
_cell.length_b   1.000
_cell.length_c   1.000
_cell.angle_alpha   90.00
_cell.angle_beta   90.00
_cell.angle_gamma   90.00
#
_symmetry.space_group_name_H-M   'P 1'
#
loop_
_entity.id
_entity.type
_entity.pdbx_description
1 polymer ?
#
loop_
_entity_poly.entity_id
_entity_poly.type
_entity_poly.pdbx_seq_one_letter_code
_entity_poly.pdbx_strand_id
1 'polypeptide(L)' 'MDPNYHSILNYFTNRSTNASAESFNAKIKAFRAQLRGVRRTEFFLYRLEKLFA' A
#
# COMPACT_ATOMS: atom_id res chain seq x y z
N MET A 1 -2.76 -28.62 13.14
CA MET A 1 -2.02 -27.67 12.27
C MET A 1 -2.76 -26.36 12.31
N ASP A 2 -2.09 -25.31 12.77
CA ASP A 2 -2.68 -23.98 12.96
C ASP A 2 -3.06 -23.40 11.58
N PRO A 3 -4.32 -22.96 11.34
CA PRO A 3 -4.75 -22.40 10.05
C PRO A 3 -3.90 -21.20 9.62
N ASN A 4 -3.24 -20.55 10.59
CA ASN A 4 -2.32 -19.45 10.36
C ASN A 4 -1.08 -19.85 9.55
N TYR A 5 -0.60 -21.09 9.64
CA TYR A 5 0.64 -21.51 8.98
C TYR A 5 0.52 -21.56 7.46
N HIS A 6 -0.62 -22.05 6.94
CA HIS A 6 -0.91 -22.03 5.50
C HIS A 6 -1.17 -20.61 4.97
N SER A 7 -1.84 -19.77 5.77
CA SER A 7 -2.04 -18.35 5.46
C SER A 7 -0.72 -17.61 5.31
N ILE A 8 0.19 -17.77 6.27
CA ILE A 8 1.50 -17.11 6.26
C ILE A 8 2.32 -17.56 5.05
N LEU A 9 2.35 -18.85 4.72
CA LEU A 9 3.02 -19.34 3.50
C LEU A 9 2.43 -18.72 2.22
N ASN A 10 1.11 -18.54 2.16
CA ASN A 10 0.44 -17.89 1.03
C ASN A 10 0.75 -16.39 0.89
N TYR A 11 1.24 -15.72 1.94
CA TYR A 11 1.70 -14.32 1.89
C TYR A 11 3.08 -14.15 1.22
N PHE A 12 3.83 -15.24 1.02
CA PHE A 12 5.14 -15.24 0.35
C PHE A 12 5.04 -15.86 -1.03
N THR A 13 4.51 -15.12 -2.01
CA THR A 13 4.56 -15.56 -3.42
C THR A 13 6.01 -15.53 -3.89
N ASN A 14 6.58 -16.71 -4.21
CA ASN A 14 7.94 -16.85 -4.72
C ASN A 14 9.04 -16.26 -3.79
N ARG A 15 8.90 -16.44 -2.46
CA ARG A 15 9.77 -15.85 -1.41
C ARG A 15 9.75 -14.32 -1.32
N SER A 16 8.96 -13.64 -2.16
CA SER A 16 8.74 -12.21 -2.07
C SER A 16 7.57 -11.94 -1.13
N THR A 17 7.78 -11.06 -0.15
CA THR A 17 6.73 -10.64 0.78
C THR A 17 5.92 -9.50 0.17
N ASN A 18 4.61 -9.47 0.42
CA ASN A 18 3.73 -8.36 0.07
C ASN A 18 4.00 -7.05 0.85
N ALA A 19 5.00 -7.03 1.74
CA ALA A 19 5.31 -5.93 2.65
C ALA A 19 5.57 -4.60 1.94
N SER A 20 6.20 -4.63 0.76
CA SER A 20 6.43 -3.43 -0.03
C SER A 20 5.09 -2.80 -0.48
N ALA A 21 4.17 -3.59 -1.02
CA ALA A 21 2.86 -3.13 -1.46
C ALA A 21 1.98 -2.69 -0.27
N GLU A 22 2.03 -3.42 0.85
CA GLU A 22 1.34 -3.02 2.08
C GLU A 22 1.86 -1.68 2.63
N SER A 23 3.19 -1.49 2.62
CA SER A 23 3.80 -0.23 3.02
C SER A 23 3.40 0.91 2.10
N PHE A 24 3.29 0.64 0.79
CA PHE A 24 2.88 1.63 -0.20
C PHE A 24 1.41 2.03 0.00
N ASN A 25 0.52 1.06 0.23
CA ASN A 25 -0.88 1.32 0.55
C ASN A 25 -1.05 2.11 1.86
N ALA A 26 -0.23 1.81 2.88
CA ALA A 26 -0.23 2.57 4.13
C ALA A 26 0.21 4.03 3.92
N LYS A 27 1.26 4.27 3.11
CA LYS A 27 1.73 5.61 2.73
C LYS A 27 0.66 6.41 1.98
N ILE A 28 -0.02 5.81 1.01
CA ILE A 28 -1.15 6.44 0.29
C ILE A 28 -2.28 6.80 1.25
N LYS A 29 -2.63 5.88 2.18
CA LYS A 29 -3.71 6.10 3.15
C LYS A 29 -3.39 7.25 4.11
N ALA A 30 -2.15 7.31 4.61
CA ALA A 30 -1.68 8.41 5.45
C ALA A 30 -1.69 9.75 4.69
N PHE A 31 -1.18 9.77 3.46
CA PHE A 31 -1.21 10.97 2.61
C PHE A 31 -2.64 11.45 2.34
N ARG A 32 -3.57 10.53 2.05
CA ARG A 32 -4.98 10.84 1.87
C ARG A 32 -5.64 11.39 3.14
N ALA A 33 -5.27 10.89 4.32
CA ALA A 33 -5.80 11.36 5.60
C ALA A 33 -5.38 12.79 5.95
N GLN A 34 -4.22 13.25 5.45
CA GLN A 34 -3.77 14.64 5.58
C GLN A 34 -4.56 15.61 4.70
N LEU A 35 -5.25 15.10 3.68
CA LEU A 35 -6.05 15.89 2.74
C LEU A 35 -7.53 15.84 3.16
N ARG A 36 -8.25 16.96 3.06
CA ARG A 36 -9.71 17.03 3.28
C ARG A 36 -10.49 16.46 2.07
N GLY A 37 -10.11 15.26 1.64
CA GLY A 37 -10.63 14.59 0.44
C GLY A 37 -9.81 14.85 -0.83
N VAL A 38 -10.06 14.02 -1.84
CA VAL A 38 -9.44 14.13 -3.17
C VAL A 38 -10.45 14.77 -4.10
N ARG A 39 -10.28 16.06 -4.38
CA ARG A 39 -11.19 16.82 -5.26
C ARG A 39 -10.83 16.70 -6.74
N ARG A 40 -9.56 16.42 -7.06
CA ARG A 40 -9.03 16.24 -8.42
C ARG A 40 -8.04 15.09 -8.43
N THR A 41 -8.41 14.00 -9.11
CA THR A 41 -7.61 12.76 -9.15
C THR A 41 -6.27 12.96 -9.85
N GLU A 42 -6.24 13.70 -10.96
CA GLU A 42 -5.00 13.99 -11.71
C GLU A 42 -3.96 14.71 -10.83
N PHE A 43 -4.41 15.74 -10.10
CA PHE A 43 -3.52 16.50 -9.21
C PHE A 43 -3.06 15.66 -8.00
N PHE A 44 -3.91 14.75 -7.51
CA PHE A 44 -3.53 13.81 -6.47
C PHE A 44 -2.47 12.83 -6.94
N LEU A 45 -2.63 12.25 -8.14
CA LEU A 45 -1.67 11.34 -8.75
C LEU A 45 -0.32 12.02 -9.02
N TYR A 46 -0.32 13.26 -9.54
CA TYR A 46 0.89 14.05 -9.72
C TYR A 46 1.69 14.23 -8.42
N ARG A 47 1.01 14.50 -7.30
CA ARG A 47 1.67 14.63 -5.98
C ARG A 47 2.16 13.29 -5.45
N LEU A 48 1.42 12.21 -5.71
CA LEU A 48 1.79 10.85 -5.34
C LEU A 48 3.09 10.43 -6.03
N GLU A 49 3.18 10.67 -7.34
CA GLU A 49 4.39 10.46 -8.12
C GLU A 49 5.56 11.26 -7.54
N LYS A 50 5.39 12.58 -7.33
CA LYS A 50 6.47 13.43 -6.79
C LYS A 50 6.96 13.06 -5.39
N LEU A 51 6.18 12.33 -4.59
CA LEU A 51 6.54 12.00 -3.20
C LEU A 51 7.07 10.57 -3.03
N PHE A 52 6.69 9.66 -3.93
CA PHE A 52 6.91 8.22 -3.78
C PHE A 52 7.55 7.54 -5.00
N ALA A 53 7.83 8.28 -6.08
CA ALA A 53 8.61 7.86 -7.25
C ALA A 53 9.88 8.72 -7.39
#